data_AF-A0A2T0WAR4-F1
#
_entry.id   AF-A0A2T0WAR4-F1
#
_cell.length_a   1.000
_cell.length_b   1.000
_cell.length_c   1.000
_cell.angle_alpha   90.00
_cell.angle_beta   90.00
_cell.angle_gamma   90.00
#
_symmetry.space_group_name_H-M   'P 1'
#
loop_
_entity.id
_entity.type
_entity.pdbx_description
1 polymer ?
#
loop_
_entity_poly.entity_id
_entity_poly.type
_entity_poly.pdbx_seq_one_letter_code
_entity_poly.pdbx_strand_id
1 'polypeptide(L)'
;MRKIPLLLLCSLIFMSLISCDKEDEEVPCSNESFIPFSAILVDEENNNMLEDEDFDVQNLRLVYLNESQDESNLDFKIYKTNEGNSYMFSSAMTQKSLSGENEFFIKLGQETIYELTYKVDMSNDTGCRVYSHEAFDKNGNELEKSATGIPKAYILKINAMADPSMDK
;
A
#
# COMPACT_ATOMS: atom_id res chain seq x y z
N MET A 1 20.63 -55.94 56.00
CA MET A 1 20.62 -57.01 54.96
C MET A 1 19.21 -57.57 54.83
N ARG A 2 18.86 -58.03 53.62
CA ARG A 2 17.62 -58.75 53.19
C ARG A 2 16.56 -57.84 52.57
N LYS A 3 16.57 -57.66 51.24
CA LYS A 3 16.22 -58.56 50.11
C LYS A 3 14.73 -58.48 49.78
N ILE A 4 14.48 -57.76 48.70
CA ILE A 4 13.26 -57.64 47.88
C ILE A 4 12.90 -59.02 47.31
N PRO A 5 11.61 -59.41 47.24
CA PRO A 5 11.17 -60.44 46.32
C PRO A 5 10.75 -59.82 44.97
N LEU A 6 11.48 -60.27 43.97
CA LEU A 6 11.28 -60.17 42.53
C LEU A 6 10.20 -61.17 42.10
N LEU A 7 9.23 -60.76 41.26
CA LEU A 7 8.43 -61.57 40.32
C LEU A 7 7.80 -60.54 39.33
N LEU A 8 8.33 -60.29 38.11
CA LEU A 8 8.18 -61.05 36.84
C LEU A 8 6.70 -61.44 36.60
N LEU A 9 6.03 -61.19 35.46
CA LEU A 9 6.46 -61.02 34.06
C LEU A 9 5.22 -60.64 33.21
N CYS A 10 5.45 -60.16 31.98
CA CYS A 10 4.53 -60.01 30.84
C CYS A 10 3.64 -58.76 30.83
N SER A 11 3.59 -57.94 29.78
CA SER A 11 3.96 -58.16 28.37
C SER A 11 4.15 -56.83 27.64
N LEU A 12 5.12 -56.86 26.72
CA LEU A 12 5.38 -55.88 25.67
C LEU A 12 4.11 -55.39 24.97
N ILE A 13 3.93 -54.07 24.93
CA ILE A 13 3.44 -53.39 23.73
C ILE A 13 4.41 -52.26 23.44
N PHE A 14 5.25 -52.51 22.43
CA PHE A 14 5.95 -51.48 21.67
C PHE A 14 4.95 -50.76 20.78
N MET A 15 5.25 -49.50 20.48
CA MET A 15 4.54 -48.57 19.58
C MET A 15 3.34 -47.88 20.26
N SER A 16 3.26 -46.56 20.35
CA SER A 16 3.70 -45.55 19.39
C SER A 16 3.99 -44.24 20.10
N LEU A 17 5.09 -43.62 19.69
CA LEU A 17 5.28 -42.18 19.47
C LEU A 17 4.54 -41.22 20.41
N ILE A 18 5.35 -40.47 21.14
CA ILE A 18 5.14 -39.06 21.47
C ILE A 18 4.32 -38.39 20.36
N SER A 19 3.01 -38.29 20.55
CA SER A 19 2.26 -37.16 20.02
C SER A 19 2.27 -36.15 21.16
N CYS A 20 3.38 -35.42 21.27
CA CYS A 20 3.18 -34.00 21.53
C CYS A 20 2.32 -33.59 20.34
N ASP A 21 1.02 -33.36 20.59
CA ASP A 21 0.22 -32.55 19.69
C ASP A 21 1.13 -31.39 19.34
N LYS A 22 1.49 -31.32 18.06
CA LYS A 22 2.20 -30.17 17.55
C LYS A 22 1.34 -29.02 18.01
N GLU A 23 1.87 -28.25 18.96
CA GLU A 23 1.51 -26.85 19.09
C GLU A 23 1.49 -26.38 17.65
N ASP A 24 0.29 -26.07 17.16
CA ASP A 24 0.13 -25.31 15.94
C ASP A 24 1.05 -24.12 16.16
N GLU A 25 2.27 -24.20 15.62
CA GLU A 25 3.17 -23.07 15.53
C GLU A 25 2.38 -22.11 14.65
N GLU A 26 1.58 -21.25 15.29
CA GLU A 26 0.95 -20.10 14.66
C GLU A 26 2.10 -19.38 13.98
N VAL A 27 2.24 -19.59 12.67
CA VAL A 27 3.27 -18.94 11.87
C VAL A 27 3.00 -17.45 12.08
N PRO A 28 3.88 -16.72 12.80
CA PRO A 28 3.58 -15.33 13.12
C PRO A 28 3.40 -14.58 11.81
N CYS A 29 2.24 -13.95 11.65
CA CYS A 29 1.89 -13.25 10.42
C CYS A 29 2.99 -12.23 10.11
N SER A 30 3.75 -12.46 9.03
CA SER A 30 5.01 -11.75 8.80
C SER A 30 4.90 -10.56 7.84
N ASN A 31 3.69 -10.14 7.42
CA ASN A 31 3.47 -8.88 6.71
C ASN A 31 2.00 -8.47 6.74
N GLU A 32 1.60 -7.80 7.82
CA GLU A 32 0.23 -7.31 8.07
C GLU A 32 -0.01 -5.86 7.60
N SER A 33 0.97 -5.24 6.93
CA SER A 33 0.99 -3.79 6.87
C SER A 33 0.03 -3.27 5.81
N PHE A 34 -1.07 -2.68 6.26
CA PHE A 34 -1.83 -1.70 5.50
C PHE A 34 -0.87 -0.56 5.10
N ILE A 35 -0.55 -0.44 3.81
CA ILE A 35 0.40 0.57 3.32
C ILE A 35 -0.38 1.75 2.74
N PRO A 36 -0.22 2.96 3.30
CA PRO A 36 -0.79 4.16 2.71
C PRO A 36 -0.25 4.43 1.31
N PHE A 37 -1.09 4.97 0.44
CA PHE A 37 -0.66 5.42 -0.88
C PHE A 37 0.41 6.51 -0.73
N SER A 38 1.50 6.37 -1.49
CA SER A 38 2.61 7.31 -1.52
C SER A 38 2.99 7.57 -2.97
N ALA A 39 3.13 8.84 -3.37
CA ALA A 39 3.46 9.22 -4.74
C ALA A 39 4.40 10.43 -4.81
N ILE A 40 5.35 10.40 -5.74
CA ILE A 40 6.18 11.53 -6.13
C ILE A 40 5.61 12.06 -7.45
N LEU A 41 5.33 13.36 -7.50
CA LEU A 41 4.89 14.03 -8.72
C LEU A 41 6.12 14.53 -9.45
N VAL A 42 6.31 14.12 -10.70
CA VAL A 42 7.45 14.54 -11.51
C VAL A 42 7.01 15.15 -12.82
N ASP A 43 7.78 16.10 -13.33
CA ASP A 43 7.58 16.67 -14.67
C ASP A 43 8.15 15.76 -15.78
N GLU A 44 8.15 16.26 -17.02
CA GLU A 44 8.70 15.56 -18.20
C GLU A 44 10.22 15.33 -18.11
N GLU A 45 10.93 16.14 -17.35
CA GLU A 45 12.38 16.03 -17.11
C GLU A 45 12.71 15.14 -15.88
N ASN A 46 11.68 14.65 -15.19
CA ASN A 46 11.73 13.89 -13.93
C ASN A 46 12.15 14.72 -12.70
N ASN A 47 11.94 16.03 -12.71
CA ASN A 47 12.11 16.87 -11.53
C ASN A 47 10.91 16.71 -10.60
N ASN A 48 11.15 16.69 -9.29
CA ASN A 48 10.07 16.57 -8.29
C ASN A 48 9.30 17.88 -8.16
N MET A 49 8.06 17.91 -8.66
CA MET A 49 7.23 19.10 -8.67
C MET A 49 6.87 19.57 -7.25
N LEU A 50 6.82 18.67 -6.26
CA LEU A 50 6.54 19.04 -4.86
C LEU A 50 7.69 19.80 -4.19
N GLU A 51 8.84 19.90 -4.85
CA GLU A 51 10.01 20.66 -4.39
C GLU A 51 10.24 21.93 -5.20
N ASP A 52 9.47 22.14 -6.26
CA ASP A 52 9.47 23.37 -7.03
C ASP A 52 8.73 24.47 -6.25
N GLU A 53 9.37 25.63 -6.10
CA GLU A 53 8.81 26.78 -5.40
C GLU A 53 7.62 27.39 -6.16
N ASP A 54 7.58 27.22 -7.49
CA ASP A 54 6.51 27.71 -8.36
C ASP A 54 5.31 26.76 -8.41
N PHE A 55 5.44 25.54 -7.86
CA PHE A 55 4.33 24.59 -7.83
C PHE A 55 3.34 24.92 -6.71
N ASP A 56 2.09 25.19 -7.09
CA ASP A 56 1.04 25.61 -6.16
C ASP A 56 0.45 24.43 -5.36
N VAL A 57 1.23 23.95 -4.40
CA VAL A 57 0.86 22.87 -3.47
C VAL A 57 -0.42 23.18 -2.70
N GLN A 58 -0.75 24.46 -2.46
CA GLN A 58 -1.94 24.85 -1.69
C GLN A 58 -3.24 24.54 -2.44
N ASN A 59 -3.20 24.57 -3.77
CA ASN A 59 -4.32 24.23 -4.64
C ASN A 59 -4.29 22.78 -5.14
N LEU A 60 -3.34 21.96 -4.66
CA LEU A 60 -3.27 20.54 -4.95
C LEU A 60 -4.38 19.79 -4.20
N ARG A 61 -5.13 18.95 -4.91
CA ARG A 61 -6.24 18.16 -4.37
C ARG A 61 -6.15 16.71 -4.84
N LEU A 62 -6.47 15.78 -3.94
CA LEU A 62 -6.70 14.38 -4.26
C LEU A 62 -8.20 14.11 -4.15
N VAL A 63 -8.82 13.61 -5.23
CA VAL A 63 -10.26 13.34 -5.28
C VAL A 63 -10.56 11.97 -5.87
N TYR A 64 -11.77 11.48 -5.62
CA TYR A 64 -12.36 10.34 -6.33
C TYR A 64 -13.82 10.67 -6.70
N LEU A 65 -14.37 9.94 -7.66
CA LEU A 65 -15.80 10.03 -8.00
C LEU A 65 -16.60 9.07 -7.13
N ASN A 66 -17.59 9.59 -6.40
CA ASN A 66 -18.46 8.74 -5.58
C ASN A 66 -19.55 8.06 -6.43
N GLU A 67 -20.42 7.29 -5.80
CA GLU A 67 -21.51 6.55 -6.47
C GLU A 67 -22.47 7.46 -7.26
N SER A 68 -22.61 8.72 -6.86
CA SER A 68 -23.42 9.73 -7.53
C SER A 68 -22.66 10.49 -8.62
N GLN A 69 -21.41 10.10 -8.92
CA GLN A 69 -20.49 10.78 -9.84
C GLN A 69 -20.07 12.18 -9.37
N ASP A 70 -20.26 12.48 -8.08
CA ASP A 70 -19.77 13.73 -7.49
C ASP A 70 -18.34 13.56 -6.99
N GLU A 71 -17.54 14.62 -7.12
CA GLU A 71 -16.17 14.65 -6.61
C GLU A 71 -16.16 14.70 -5.08
N SER A 72 -15.39 13.79 -4.49
CA SER A 72 -15.15 13.73 -3.05
C SER A 72 -13.66 13.89 -2.77
N ASN A 73 -13.32 14.87 -1.93
CA ASN A 73 -11.93 15.11 -1.53
C ASN A 73 -11.42 14.04 -0.58
N LEU A 74 -10.16 13.65 -0.77
CA LEU A 74 -9.43 12.75 0.11
C LEU A 74 -8.31 13.51 0.80
N ASP A 75 -8.15 13.24 2.09
CA ASP A 75 -7.04 13.79 2.85
C ASP A 75 -5.72 13.24 2.32
N PHE A 76 -4.76 14.14 2.12
CA PHE A 76 -3.37 13.80 1.86
C PHE A 76 -2.44 14.72 2.65
N LYS A 77 -1.18 14.31 2.77
CA LYS A 77 -0.11 15.10 3.37
C LYS A 77 1.14 15.01 2.50
N ILE A 78 2.02 15.99 2.62
CA ILE A 78 3.33 15.96 1.98
C ILE A 78 4.38 15.66 3.05
N TYR A 79 5.22 14.68 2.76
CA TYR A 79 6.33 14.26 3.60
C TYR A 79 7.60 14.19 2.79
N LYS A 80 8.74 13.98 3.46
CA LYS A 80 10.02 13.67 2.82
C LYS A 80 10.38 12.22 3.08
N THR A 81 10.89 11.54 2.06
CA THR A 81 11.53 10.23 2.22
C THR A 81 12.81 10.39 3.04
N ASN A 82 13.38 9.27 3.49
CA ASN A 82 14.70 9.27 4.14
C ASN A 82 15.84 9.81 3.24
N GLU A 83 15.64 9.88 1.93
CA GLU A 83 16.58 10.48 0.96
C GLU A 83 16.29 11.95 0.69
N GLY A 84 15.29 12.54 1.36
CA GLY A 84 14.97 13.96 1.28
C GLY A 84 13.92 14.33 0.22
N ASN A 85 13.59 13.42 -0.70
CA ASN A 85 12.58 13.65 -1.75
C ASN A 85 11.18 13.82 -1.17
N SER A 86 10.50 14.90 -1.55
CA SER A 86 9.12 15.17 -1.16
C SER A 86 8.14 14.24 -1.87
N TYR A 87 7.11 13.76 -1.16
CA TYR A 87 6.10 12.86 -1.69
C TYR A 87 4.74 13.13 -1.06
N MET A 88 3.68 12.92 -1.84
CA MET A 88 2.29 12.91 -1.40
C MET A 88 1.96 11.58 -0.73
N PHE A 89 1.28 11.63 0.41
CA PHE A 89 0.87 10.49 1.22
C PHE A 89 -0.64 10.55 1.48
N SER A 90 -1.38 9.45 1.25
CA SER A 90 -2.80 9.36 1.59
C SER A 90 -3.19 7.97 2.11
N SER A 91 -3.57 7.89 3.40
CA SER A 91 -4.23 6.69 3.94
C SER A 91 -5.69 6.60 3.50
N ALA A 92 -6.35 7.73 3.23
CA ALA A 92 -7.74 7.77 2.82
C ALA A 92 -7.94 7.08 1.45
N MET A 93 -6.99 7.27 0.54
CA MET A 93 -6.96 6.58 -0.76
C MET A 93 -6.88 5.06 -0.60
N THR A 94 -5.95 4.54 0.20
CA THR A 94 -5.85 3.09 0.47
C THR A 94 -7.12 2.53 1.12
N GLN A 95 -7.72 3.25 2.08
CA GLN A 95 -8.98 2.82 2.70
C GLN A 95 -10.11 2.76 1.67
N LYS A 96 -10.17 3.74 0.76
CA LYS A 96 -11.17 3.78 -0.29
C LYS A 96 -11.01 2.61 -1.26
N SER A 97 -9.77 2.31 -1.67
CA SER A 97 -9.44 1.17 -2.54
C SER A 97 -9.74 -0.20 -1.94
N LEU A 98 -9.74 -0.35 -0.60
CA LEU A 98 -10.22 -1.58 0.04
C LEU A 98 -11.72 -1.81 -0.13
N SER A 99 -12.48 -0.76 -0.44
CA SER A 99 -13.92 -0.85 -0.65
C SER A 99 -14.27 -1.19 -2.11
N GLY A 100 -13.27 -1.34 -2.98
CA GLY A 100 -13.44 -1.65 -4.40
C GLY A 100 -12.45 -0.88 -5.29
N GLU A 101 -12.50 -1.18 -6.58
CA GLU A 101 -11.75 -0.42 -7.59
C GLU A 101 -12.32 0.99 -7.70
N ASN A 102 -11.47 2.00 -7.53
CA ASN A 102 -11.85 3.41 -7.63
C ASN A 102 -10.84 4.14 -8.52
N GLU A 103 -11.34 5.04 -9.34
CA GLU A 103 -10.54 6.03 -10.06
C GLU A 103 -10.28 7.24 -9.16
N PHE A 104 -9.03 7.69 -9.15
CA PHE A 104 -8.56 8.80 -8.37
C PHE A 104 -7.94 9.85 -9.27
N PHE A 105 -8.16 11.11 -8.91
CA PHE A 105 -7.73 12.25 -9.69
C PHE A 105 -6.89 13.16 -8.80
N ILE A 106 -5.72 13.54 -9.30
CA ILE A 106 -4.91 14.60 -8.72
C ILE A 106 -5.22 15.86 -9.50
N LYS A 107 -5.63 16.90 -8.78
CA LYS A 107 -6.04 18.17 -9.36
C LYS A 107 -5.19 19.32 -8.87
N LEU A 108 -4.96 20.30 -9.74
CA LEU A 108 -4.39 21.59 -9.40
C LEU A 108 -5.48 22.66 -9.68
N GLY A 109 -6.02 23.24 -8.61
CA GLY A 109 -7.21 24.09 -8.72
C GLY A 109 -8.43 23.30 -9.22
N GLN A 110 -8.87 23.58 -10.45
CA GLN A 110 -9.99 22.86 -11.10
C GLN A 110 -9.53 21.81 -12.12
N GLU A 111 -8.27 21.84 -12.52
CA GLU A 111 -7.74 21.01 -13.59
C GLU A 111 -7.25 19.67 -13.07
N THR A 112 -7.58 18.59 -13.76
CA THR A 112 -7.01 17.27 -13.50
C THR A 112 -5.62 17.20 -14.12
N ILE A 113 -4.60 17.08 -13.27
CA ILE A 113 -3.20 16.94 -13.69
C ILE A 113 -2.75 15.48 -13.77
N TYR A 114 -3.46 14.58 -13.07
CA TYR A 114 -3.22 13.14 -13.16
C TYR A 114 -4.48 12.34 -12.84
N GLU A 115 -4.58 11.16 -13.46
CA GLU A 115 -5.65 10.19 -13.26
C GLU A 115 -5.01 8.81 -13.06
N LEU A 116 -5.44 8.10 -12.02
CA LEU A 116 -4.97 6.76 -11.73
C LEU A 116 -6.05 5.88 -11.10
N THR A 117 -5.87 4.57 -11.26
CA THR A 117 -6.59 3.57 -10.46
C THR A 117 -5.65 3.04 -9.40
N TYR A 118 -6.11 2.96 -8.15
CA TYR A 118 -5.36 2.31 -7.07
C TYR A 118 -6.16 1.15 -6.51
N LYS A 119 -5.59 -0.04 -6.59
CA LYS A 119 -6.20 -1.30 -6.17
C LYS A 119 -5.52 -1.82 -4.93
N VAL A 120 -6.34 -2.20 -3.95
CA VAL A 120 -5.87 -2.85 -2.73
C VAL A 120 -6.70 -4.11 -2.53
N ASP A 121 -6.07 -5.28 -2.73
CA ASP A 121 -6.73 -6.56 -2.47
C ASP A 121 -6.33 -7.08 -1.09
N MET A 122 -7.26 -7.77 -0.44
CA MET A 122 -7.05 -8.45 0.83
C MET A 122 -7.31 -9.95 0.66
N SER A 123 -6.30 -10.78 0.94
CA SER A 123 -6.45 -12.24 1.06
C SER A 123 -6.34 -12.66 2.53
N ASN A 124 -7.11 -13.69 2.90
CA ASN A 124 -7.10 -14.32 4.23
C ASN A 124 -6.83 -15.84 4.15
N ASP A 125 -6.28 -16.32 3.05
CA ASP A 125 -6.23 -17.76 2.72
C ASP A 125 -5.36 -18.58 3.68
N THR A 126 -4.49 -17.92 4.45
CA THR A 126 -3.57 -18.52 5.42
C THR A 126 -3.95 -18.25 6.88
N GLY A 127 -5.13 -17.67 7.13
CA GLY A 127 -5.52 -17.18 8.46
C GLY A 127 -4.94 -15.80 8.81
N CYS A 128 -4.01 -15.29 8.00
CA CYS A 128 -3.45 -13.94 8.11
C CYS A 128 -4.06 -13.02 7.03
N ARG A 129 -4.32 -11.75 7.38
CA ARG A 129 -4.67 -10.70 6.42
C ARG A 129 -3.41 -10.28 5.64
N VAL A 130 -3.41 -10.49 4.33
CA VAL A 130 -2.35 -10.07 3.43
C VAL A 130 -2.93 -9.05 2.45
N TYR A 131 -2.24 -7.92 2.30
CA TYR A 131 -2.63 -6.82 1.42
C TYR A 131 -1.68 -6.73 0.21
N SER A 132 -2.22 -6.73 -1.00
CA SER A 132 -1.50 -6.33 -2.21
C SER A 132 -1.90 -4.90 -2.61
N HIS A 133 -0.99 -4.18 -3.24
CA HIS A 133 -1.18 -2.78 -3.60
C HIS A 133 -0.62 -2.52 -5.00
N GLU A 134 -1.49 -2.18 -5.93
CA GLU A 134 -1.16 -1.94 -7.34
C GLU A 134 -1.80 -0.61 -7.77
N ALA A 135 -1.07 0.15 -8.57
CA ALA A 135 -1.56 1.42 -9.11
C ALA A 135 -1.35 1.42 -10.62
N PHE A 136 -2.31 1.96 -11.36
CA PHE A 136 -2.33 1.96 -12.82
C PHE A 136 -2.60 3.37 -13.34
N ASP A 137 -1.95 3.73 -14.45
CA ASP A 137 -2.30 4.95 -15.18
C ASP A 137 -3.68 4.83 -15.85
N LYS A 138 -4.19 5.94 -16.41
CA LYS A 138 -5.44 5.96 -17.18
C LYS A 138 -5.51 5.01 -18.38
N ASN A 139 -4.37 4.49 -18.84
CA ASN A 139 -4.30 3.53 -19.94
C ASN A 139 -4.23 2.08 -19.45
N GLY A 140 -4.24 1.86 -18.14
CA GLY A 140 -4.13 0.54 -17.51
C GLY A 140 -2.70 0.01 -17.37
N ASN A 141 -1.66 0.83 -17.59
CA ASN A 141 -0.28 0.43 -17.35
C ASN A 141 0.06 0.56 -15.87
N GLU A 142 0.72 -0.45 -15.29
CA GLU A 142 1.17 -0.39 -13.91
C GLU A 142 2.17 0.76 -13.70
N LEU A 143 1.98 1.52 -12.63
CA LEU A 143 2.83 2.64 -12.27
C LEU A 143 4.14 2.17 -11.64
N GLU A 144 5.24 2.76 -12.09
CA GLU A 144 6.55 2.52 -11.52
C GLU A 144 6.65 3.07 -10.09
N LYS A 145 7.42 2.40 -9.25
CA LYS A 145 7.77 2.85 -7.90
C LYS A 145 9.21 3.36 -7.87
N SER A 146 9.49 4.27 -6.93
CA SER A 146 10.83 4.79 -6.70
C SER A 146 11.85 3.66 -6.46
N ALA A 147 12.96 3.70 -7.19
CA ALA A 147 14.03 2.70 -7.05
C ALA A 147 14.72 2.76 -5.68
N THR A 148 14.67 3.90 -5.01
CA THR A 148 15.26 4.18 -3.69
C THR A 148 14.25 4.87 -2.76
N GLY A 149 14.65 5.21 -1.53
CA GLY A 149 13.77 5.86 -0.56
C GLY A 149 12.83 4.94 0.25
N ILE A 150 12.49 5.38 1.46
CA ILE A 150 11.47 4.81 2.35
C ILE A 150 10.49 5.94 2.76
N PRO A 151 9.17 5.79 2.52
CA PRO A 151 8.53 4.67 1.81
C PRO A 151 8.87 4.65 0.32
N LYS A 152 8.61 3.52 -0.32
CA LYS A 152 8.57 3.41 -1.78
C LYS A 152 7.32 4.13 -2.28
N ALA A 153 7.50 5.12 -3.15
CA ALA A 153 6.40 5.92 -3.69
C ALA A 153 6.22 5.65 -5.19
N TYR A 154 4.98 5.69 -5.68
CA TYR A 154 4.69 5.66 -7.12
C TYR A 154 5.20 6.94 -7.79
N ILE A 155 5.67 6.83 -9.03
CA ILE A 155 6.15 7.97 -9.81
C ILE A 155 5.03 8.39 -10.76
N LEU A 156 4.50 9.59 -10.56
CA LEU A 156 3.41 10.14 -11.37
C LEU A 156 3.98 11.24 -12.27
N LYS A 157 4.08 10.95 -13.57
CA LYS A 157 4.56 11.90 -14.57
C LYS A 157 3.43 12.85 -14.97
N ILE A 158 3.55 14.11 -14.57
CA ILE A 158 2.60 15.17 -14.88
C ILE A 158 3.06 15.88 -16.14
N ASN A 159 2.22 15.92 -17.16
CA ASN A 159 2.46 16.79 -18.30
C ASN A 159 2.03 18.19 -17.92
N ALA A 160 3.00 19.06 -17.61
CA ALA A 160 2.80 20.46 -17.22
C ALA A 160 2.35 21.37 -18.38
N MET A 161 1.49 20.87 -19.28
CA MET A 161 0.84 21.67 -20.32
C MET A 161 -0.62 21.92 -19.97
N ALA A 162 -0.84 22.56 -18.83
CA ALA A 162 -2.00 23.40 -18.63
C ALA A 162 -1.47 24.76 -18.15
N ASP A 163 -0.99 25.53 -19.11
CA ASP A 163 -0.64 26.93 -18.92
C ASP A 163 -1.97 27.72 -18.81
N PRO A 164 -2.30 28.33 -17.65
CA PRO A 164 -3.52 29.11 -17.49
C PRO A 164 -3.47 30.46 -18.25
N SER A 165 -2.43 30.75 -19.04
CA SER A 165 -2.32 31.98 -19.83
C SER A 165 -3.04 31.96 -21.19
N MET A 166 -3.70 30.85 -21.56
CA MET A 166 -4.48 30.75 -22.81
C MET A 166 -5.99 30.85 -22.60
N ASP A 167 -6.47 31.88 -21.91
CA ASP A 167 -7.81 32.45 -22.15
C ASP A 167 -7.72 33.97 -21.93
N LYS A 168 -7.24 34.66 -22.98
CA LYS A 168 -7.41 36.10 -23.15
C LYS A 168 -8.74 36.41 -23.82
#